data_AF-F3FWS9-F1
#
_entry.id   AF-F3FWS9-F1
#
_cell.length_a   1.000
_cell.length_b   1.000
_cell.length_c   1.000
_cell.angle_alpha   90.00
_cell.angle_beta   90.00
_cell.angle_gamma   90.00
#
_symmetry.space_group_name_H-M   'P 1'
#
loop_
_entity.id
_entity.type
_entity.pdbx_description
1 polymer ?
#
loop_
_entity_poly.entity_id
_entity_poly.type
_entity_poly.pdbx_seq_one_letter_code
_entity_poly.pdbx_strand_id
1 'polypeptide(L)' 'MPIHVFGGKQDSISVEQLLDWQEETCTGFSLDMFEGHHFYLVDEQTQLLRLLRCYCEQHLTRWRNSASRHMNRA' A
#
# COMPACT_ATOMS: atom_id res chain seq x y z
N MET A 1 -6.16 -9.42 3.36
CA MET A 1 -5.89 -8.05 3.84
C MET A 1 -5.22 -7.30 2.71
N PRO A 2 -5.61 -6.05 2.42
CA PRO A 2 -5.00 -5.31 1.32
C PRO A 2 -3.52 -5.07 1.60
N ILE A 3 -2.70 -5.14 0.56
CA ILE A 3 -1.26 -4.85 0.61
C ILE A 3 -1.00 -3.61 -0.23
N HIS A 4 -0.28 -2.66 0.34
CA HIS A 4 0.28 -1.53 -0.41
C HIS A 4 1.79 -1.53 -0.24
N VAL A 5 2.51 -1.45 -1.36
CA VAL A 5 3.97 -1.52 -1.40
C VAL A 5 4.53 -0.16 -1.81
N PHE A 6 5.65 0.21 -1.20
CA PHE A 6 6.43 1.38 -1.57
C PHE A 6 7.82 0.93 -2.01
N GLY A 7 8.38 1.55 -3.06
CA GLY A 7 9.72 1.23 -3.56
C GLY A 7 10.48 2.45 -4.04
N GLY A 8 11.82 2.37 -4.08
CA GLY A 8 12.68 3.37 -4.68
C GLY A 8 13.00 3.03 -6.13
N LYS A 9 12.90 4.00 -7.06
CA LYS A 9 13.13 3.78 -8.50
C LYS A 9 14.57 3.40 -8.83
N GLN A 10 15.52 3.79 -7.98
CA GLN A 10 16.94 3.48 -8.11
C GLN A 10 17.37 2.40 -7.09
N ASP A 11 16.43 1.72 -6.43
CA ASP A 11 16.76 0.60 -5.54
C ASP A 11 17.29 -0.60 -6.35
N SER A 12 18.11 -1.42 -5.68
CA SER A 12 18.50 -2.76 -6.10
C SER A 12 17.32 -3.73 -6.22
N ILE A 13 16.23 -3.49 -5.49
CA ILE A 13 14.99 -4.27 -5.61
C ILE A 13 14.21 -3.76 -6.81
N SER A 14 13.97 -4.62 -7.80
CA SER A 14 13.29 -4.23 -9.02
C SER A 14 11.78 -4.07 -8.83
N VAL A 15 11.13 -3.35 -9.75
CA VAL A 15 9.66 -3.21 -9.74
C VAL A 15 8.99 -4.58 -9.85
N GLU A 16 9.52 -5.50 -10.65
CA GLU A 16 9.00 -6.86 -10.80
C GLU A 16 9.01 -7.60 -9.46
N GLN A 17 10.10 -7.53 -8.69
CA GLN A 17 10.17 -8.14 -7.36
C GLN A 17 9.18 -7.50 -6.36
N LEU A 18 8.88 -6.21 -6.52
CA LEU A 18 7.85 -5.55 -5.70
C LEU A 18 6.43 -5.98 -6.11
N LEU A 19 6.20 -6.31 -7.38
CA LEU A 19 4.92 -6.79 -7.89
C LEU A 19 4.60 -8.21 -7.41
N ASP A 20 5.59 -9.03 -7.09
CA ASP A 20 5.38 -10.39 -6.54
C ASP A 20 4.49 -10.39 -5.28
N TRP A 21 4.51 -9.30 -4.50
CA TRP A 21 3.62 -9.11 -3.33
C TRP A 21 2.12 -9.10 -3.68
N GLN A 22 1.75 -8.91 -4.95
CA GLN A 22 0.37 -9.05 -5.39
C GLN A 22 -0.16 -10.47 -5.17
N GLU A 23 0.69 -11.49 -5.29
CA GLU A 23 0.30 -12.89 -5.12
C GLU A 23 -0.02 -13.24 -3.66
N GLU A 24 0.48 -12.44 -2.71
CA GLU A 24 0.28 -12.62 -1.27
C GLU A 24 -1.05 -12.06 -0.74
N THR A 25 -1.93 -11.55 -1.63
CA THR A 25 -3.25 -11.02 -1.22
C THR A 25 -4.38 -11.27 -2.22
N CYS A 26 -5.53 -11.72 -1.70
CA CYS A 26 -6.76 -11.87 -2.49
C CYS A 26 -7.68 -10.64 -2.42
N THR A 27 -7.28 -9.56 -1.73
CA THR A 27 -8.21 -8.46 -1.37
C THR A 27 -7.88 -7.10 -1.97
N GLY A 28 -6.71 -6.95 -2.59
CA GLY A 28 -6.30 -5.73 -3.27
C GLY A 28 -4.82 -5.44 -3.07
N PHE A 29 -4.18 -4.98 -4.15
CA PHE A 29 -2.77 -4.63 -4.23
C PHE A 29 -2.62 -3.24 -4.85
N SER A 30 -1.63 -2.48 -4.39
CA SER A 30 -1.18 -1.24 -5.04
C SER A 30 0.31 -1.02 -4.75
N LEU A 31 0.99 -0.31 -5.65
CA LEU A 31 2.42 -0.01 -5.59
C LEU A 31 2.66 1.46 -5.94
N ASP A 32 3.43 2.17 -5.11
CA ASP A 32 3.91 3.52 -5.40
C ASP A 32 5.45 3.55 -5.39
N MET A 33 6.02 4.17 -6.43
CA MET A 33 7.47 4.29 -6.61
C MET A 33 7.95 5.72 -6.34
N PHE A 34 8.93 5.85 -5.47
CA PHE A 34 9.59 7.10 -5.09
C PHE A 34 10.92 7.29 -5.79
N GLU A 35 11.38 8.53 -5.92
CA GLU A 35 12.77 8.79 -6.28
C GLU A 35 13.70 8.36 -5.14
N GLY A 36 14.87 7.84 -5.49
CA GLY A 36 15.89 7.41 -4.55
C GLY A 36 16.16 5.90 -4.59
N HIS A 37 17.19 5.52 -3.84
CA HIS A 37 17.62 4.14 -3.64
C HIS A 37 16.82 3.49 -2.51
N HIS A 38 17.37 2.45 -1.88
CA HIS A 38 16.75 1.71 -0.79
C HIS A 38 16.22 2.56 0.38
N PHE A 39 16.87 3.69 0.65
CA PHE A 39 16.47 4.62 1.72
C PHE A 39 15.65 5.83 1.21
N TYR A 40 14.94 5.70 0.09
CA TYR A 40 14.07 6.75 -0.48
C TYR A 40 13.14 7.40 0.56
N LEU A 41 12.71 6.63 1.57
CA LEU A 41 11.82 7.10 2.65
C LEU A 41 12.40 8.24 3.49
N VAL A 42 13.72 8.42 3.52
CA VAL A 42 14.37 9.51 4.27
C VAL A 42 14.17 10.84 3.54
N ASP A 43 14.41 10.86 2.24
CA ASP A 43 14.28 12.06 1.42
C ASP A 43 12.80 12.37 1.12
N GLU A 44 11.98 11.33 0.93
CA GLU A 44 10.57 11.45 0.53
C GLU A 44 9.58 11.34 1.70
N GLN A 45 10.04 11.52 2.94
CA GLN A 45 9.27 11.29 4.16
C GLN A 45 7.89 12.00 4.16
N THR A 46 7.84 13.24 3.69
CA THR A 46 6.59 14.02 3.65
C THR A 46 5.57 13.41 2.67
N GLN A 47 6.01 13.01 1.49
CA GLN A 47 5.14 12.40 0.50
C GLN A 47 4.71 10.99 0.94
N LEU A 48 5.64 10.20 1.48
CA LEU A 48 5.37 8.88 2.04
C LEU A 48 4.28 8.93 3.12
N LEU A 49 4.41 9.82 4.11
CA LEU A 49 3.41 9.93 5.20
C LEU A 49 2.04 10.37 4.69
N ARG A 50 1.98 11.23 3.67
CA ARG A 50 0.71 11.64 3.04
C ARG A 50 0.03 10.46 2.36
N LEU A 51 0.77 9.68 1.58
CA LEU A 51 0.24 8.52 0.88
C LEU A 51 -0.17 7.41 1.86
N LEU A 52 0.68 7.12 2.85
CA LEU A 52 0.37 6.17 3.91
C LEU A 52 -0.97 6.50 4.59
N ARG A 53 -1.16 7.76 4.98
CA ARG A 53 -2.41 8.22 5.58
C ARG A 53 -3.61 7.99 4.64
N CYS A 54 -3.47 8.35 3.36
CA CYS A 54 -4.52 8.18 2.36
C CYS A 54 -4.94 6.71 2.24
N TYR A 55 -3.99 5.79 2.11
CA TYR A 55 -4.29 4.36 2.02
C TYR A 55 -4.90 3.81 3.30
N CYS A 56 -4.40 4.20 4.47
CA CYS A 56 -5.00 3.82 5.75
C CYS A 56 -6.48 4.27 5.86
N GLU A 57 -6.79 5.51 5.50
CA GLU A 57 -8.16 6.04 5.51
C GLU A 57 -9.07 5.28 4.53
N GLN A 58 -8.57 4.99 3.32
CA GLN A 58 -9.31 4.21 2.33
C GLN A 58 -9.60 2.78 2.82
N HIS A 59 -8.59 2.09 3.37
CA HIS A 59 -8.75 0.73 3.84
C HIS A 59 -9.62 0.64 5.09
N LEU A 60 -9.49 1.57 6.02
CA LEU A 60 -10.37 1.66 7.19
C LEU A 60 -11.82 1.88 6.77
N THR A 61 -12.06 2.78 5.80
CA THR A 61 -13.42 3.03 5.27
C THR A 61 -14.00 1.78 4.61
N ARG A 62 -13.22 1.09 3.76
CA ARG A 62 -13.64 -0.16 3.11
C ARG A 62 -13.97 -1.24 4.15
N TRP A 63 -13.12 -1.41 5.16
CA TRP A 63 -13.32 -2.38 6.23
C TRP A 63 -14.60 -2.09 7.03
N ARG A 64 -14.83 -0.83 7.41
CA ARG A 64 -16.07 -0.42 8.10
C ARG A 64 -17.30 -0.76 7.26
N ASN A 65 -17.26 -0.43 5.96
CA ASN A 65 -18.36 -0.71 5.04
C ASN A 65 -18.60 -2.21 4.82
N SER A 66 -17.57 -3.06 4.84
CA SER A 66 -17.75 -4.51 4.77
C SER A 66 -18.27 -5.10 6.07
N ALA A 67 -17.84 -4.59 7.23
CA ALA A 67 -18.30 -5.03 8.54
C ALA A 67 -19.79 -4.70 8.75
N SER A 68 -20.22 -3.47 8.41
CA SER A 68 -21.63 -3.08 8.49
C SER A 68 -22.55 -3.93 7.60
N ARG A 69 -22.05 -4.40 6.44
CA ARG A 69 -22.80 -5.30 5.55
C ARG A 69 -22.97 -6.71 6.11
N HIS A 70 -22.02 -7.20 6.91
CA HIS A 70 -22.13 -8.50 7.57
C HIS A 70 -23.10 -8.46 8.75
N MET A 71 -23.17 -7.35 9.48
CA MET A 71 -24.10 -7.19 10.61
C MET A 71 -25.57 -7.06 10.18
N ASN A 72 -25.86 -6.47 9.02
CA ASN A 72 -27.23 -6.32 8.50
C ASN A 72 -27.79 -7.58 7.79
N ARG A 73 -27.01 -8.67 7.73
CA ARG A 73 -27.41 -9.94 7.09
C ARG A 73 -27.62 -11.09 8.09
N ALA A 74 -27.45 -10.83 9.38
CA ALA A 74 -27.75 -11.75 10.48
C ALA A 74 -29.03 -11.31 11.19
#